data_AF-A0A1E8VVP5-F1
#
_entry.id   AF-A0A1E8VVP5-F1
#
_cell.length_a   1.000
_cell.length_b   1.000
_cell.length_c   1.000
_cell.angle_alpha   90.00
_cell.angle_beta   90.00
_cell.angle_gamma   90.00
#
_symmetry.space_group_name_H-M   'P 1'
#
loop_
_entity.id
_entity.type
_entity.pdbx_description
1 polymer ?
#
loop_
_entity_poly.entity_id
_entity_poly.type
_entity_poly.pdbx_seq_one_letter_code
_entity_poly.pdbx_strand_id
1 'polypeptide(L)' 'MLRKMQRMNDPAYLPTISMNELYENVYQSRPPVIDGLLYPGTYLFAGAPKVGKSFLMAQLAYHVSMGLPLWDLLIVIH' A
#
# COMPACT_ATOMS: atom_id res chain seq x y z
N MET A 1 30.79 5.42 -11.01
CA MET A 1 29.89 5.48 -9.85
C MET A 1 28.63 6.32 -10.13
N LEU A 2 28.75 7.55 -10.64
CA LEU A 2 27.61 8.45 -10.94
C LEU A 2 26.50 7.86 -11.83
N ARG A 3 26.84 7.12 -12.90
CA ARG A 3 25.85 6.51 -13.80
C ARG A 3 24.98 5.41 -13.15
N LYS A 4 25.50 4.72 -12.12
CA LYS A 4 24.74 3.65 -11.42
C LYS A 4 23.70 4.28 -10.47
N MET A 5 24.08 5.36 -9.80
CA MET A 5 23.19 6.18 -8.97
C MET A 5 22.09 6.87 -9.79
N GLN A 6 22.40 7.34 -11.01
CA GLN A 6 21.39 7.93 -11.90
C GLN A 6 20.34 6.91 -12.36
N ARG A 7 20.71 5.65 -12.61
CA ARG A 7 19.74 4.60 -12.97
C ARG A 7 18.84 4.21 -11.79
N MET A 8 19.37 4.19 -10.57
CA MET A 8 18.57 3.87 -9.37
C MET A 8 17.50 4.92 -9.05
N ASN A 9 17.64 6.14 -9.59
CA ASN A 9 16.69 7.24 -9.44
C ASN A 9 15.64 7.31 -10.57
N ASP A 10 15.71 6.42 -11.56
CA ASP A 10 14.71 6.35 -12.62
C ASP A 10 13.47 5.63 -12.09
N PRO A 11 12.26 6.23 -12.17
CA PRO A 11 11.02 5.58 -11.73
C PRO A 11 10.69 4.29 -12.49
N ALA A 12 11.29 4.05 -13.67
CA ALA A 12 11.15 2.81 -14.42
C ALA A 12 12.24 1.77 -14.09
N TYR A 13 13.20 2.09 -13.21
CA TYR A 13 14.22 1.14 -12.80
C TYR A 13 13.65 0.10 -11.84
N LEU A 14 13.44 -1.11 -12.35
CA LEU A 14 13.20 -2.27 -11.50
C LEU A 14 14.55 -2.86 -11.06
N PRO A 15 14.92 -2.73 -9.78
CA PRO A 15 16.14 -3.34 -9.28
C PRO A 15 16.06 -4.86 -9.44
N THR A 16 17.02 -5.43 -10.15
CA THR A 16 17.21 -6.88 -10.19
C THR A 16 18.01 -7.26 -8.94
N ILE A 17 17.38 -8.03 -8.06
CA ILE A 17 18.00 -8.57 -6.84
C ILE A 17 18.26 -10.06 -7.03
N SER A 18 19.40 -10.54 -6.52
CA SER A 18 19.69 -11.98 -6.50
C SER A 18 18.90 -12.69 -5.39
N MET A 19 18.74 -14.01 -5.49
CA MET A 19 18.06 -14.79 -4.44
C MET A 19 18.78 -14.67 -3.09
N ASN A 20 20.12 -14.67 -3.07
CA ASN A 20 20.87 -14.52 -1.83
C ASN A 20 20.60 -13.16 -1.16
N GLU A 21 20.58 -12.08 -1.95
CA GLU A 21 20.23 -10.75 -1.43
C GLU A 21 18.78 -10.72 -0.90
N LEU A 22 17.83 -11.40 -1.55
CA LEU A 22 16.44 -11.47 -1.07
C LEU A 22 16.35 -12.16 0.30
N TYR A 23 17.14 -13.22 0.53
CA TYR A 23 17.16 -13.94 1.81
C TYR A 23 17.94 -13.21 2.91
N GLU A 24 19.01 -12.51 2.56
CA GLU A 24 19.86 -11.78 3.50
C GLU A 24 19.27 -10.42 3.91
N ASN A 25 18.46 -9.80 3.06
CA ASN A 25 17.82 -8.53 3.37
C ASN A 25 16.55 -8.71 4.21
N VAL A 26 16.51 -8.04 5.37
CA VAL A 26 15.29 -7.88 6.15
C VAL A 26 14.46 -6.77 5.52
N TYR A 27 13.44 -7.15 4.75
CA TYR A 27 12.46 -6.18 4.23
C TYR A 27 11.56 -5.72 5.38
N GLN A 28 11.57 -4.41 5.64
CA GLN A 28 10.61 -3.84 6.59
C GLN A 28 9.20 -4.05 6.04
N SER A 29 8.33 -4.62 6.88
CA SER A 29 6.91 -4.70 6.56
C SER A 29 6.39 -3.28 6.37
N ARG A 30 5.74 -3.03 5.22
CA ARG A 30 5.01 -1.78 5.04
C ARG A 30 3.78 -1.87 5.94
N PRO A 31 3.63 -0.97 6.93
CA PRO A 31 2.50 -1.05 7.83
C PRO A 31 1.19 -0.86 7.04
N PRO A 32 0.10 -1.49 7.52
CA PRO A 32 -1.18 -1.45 6.84
C PRO A 32 -1.77 -0.04 6.86
N VAL A 33 -2.55 0.32 5.83
CA VAL A 33 -3.40 1.53 5.84
C VAL A 33 -4.60 1.34 6.77
N ILE A 34 -5.17 0.13 6.76
CA ILE A 34 -6.21 -0.32 7.70
C ILE A 34 -5.77 -1.66 8.24
N ASP A 35 -5.56 -1.75 9.55
CA ASP A 35 -5.05 -2.97 10.17
C ASP A 35 -5.99 -4.16 9.90
N GLY A 36 -5.41 -5.30 9.53
CA GLY A 36 -6.15 -6.51 9.16
C GLY A 36 -6.96 -6.44 7.85
N LEU A 37 -7.00 -5.32 7.13
CA LEU A 37 -7.84 -5.16 5.93
C LEU A 37 -7.08 -4.68 4.69
N LEU A 38 -6.27 -3.63 4.80
CA LEU A 38 -5.70 -2.95 3.63
C LEU A 38 -4.24 -2.61 3.86
N TYR A 39 -3.36 -3.26 3.10
CA TYR A 39 -1.94 -2.90 3.03
C TYR A 39 -1.68 -1.92 1.87
N PRO A 40 -0.54 -1.22 1.83
CA PRO A 40 -0.20 -0.37 0.69
C PRO A 40 -0.10 -1.18 -0.61
N GLY A 41 -0.92 -0.85 -1.61
CA GLY A 41 -0.95 -1.53 -2.90
C GLY A 41 -2.15 -1.14 -3.77
N THR A 42 -2.27 -1.78 -4.93
CA THR A 42 -3.38 -1.57 -5.86
C THR A 42 -4.44 -2.67 -5.66
N TYR A 43 -5.65 -2.28 -5.27
CA TYR A 43 -6.76 -3.20 -5.01
C TYR A 43 -7.92 -2.93 -5.96
N LEU A 44 -8.56 -4.00 -6.43
CA LEU A 44 -9.79 -3.91 -7.20
C LEU A 44 -11.00 -4.11 -6.26
N PHE A 45 -11.80 -3.06 -6.10
CA PHE A 45 -13.07 -3.16 -5.38
C PHE A 45 -14.23 -3.34 -6.38
N ALA A 46 -14.73 -4.56 -6.50
CA ALA A 46 -15.76 -4.96 -7.47
C ALA A 46 -17.05 -5.44 -6.81
N GLY A 47 -18.17 -5.32 -7.53
CA GLY A 47 -19.50 -5.73 -7.06
C GLY A 47 -20.60 -5.23 -7.99
N ALA A 48 -21.85 -5.64 -7.77
CA ALA A 48 -22.96 -5.29 -8.65
C ALA A 48 -23.25 -3.76 -8.68
N PRO A 49 -23.87 -3.23 -9.74
CA PRO A 49 -24.29 -1.82 -9.78
C PRO A 49 -25.19 -1.47 -8.59
N LYS A 50 -25.05 -0.24 -8.07
CA LYS A 50 -25.89 0.34 -6.98
C LYS A 50 -25.83 -0.34 -5.60
N VAL A 51 -24.93 -1.30 -5.38
CA VAL A 51 -24.72 -1.92 -4.04
C VAL A 51 -23.95 -1.05 -3.04
N GLY A 52 -23.72 0.24 -3.35
CA GLY A 52 -23.02 1.16 -2.45
C GLY A 52 -21.49 1.17 -2.55
N LYS A 53 -20.89 0.66 -3.62
CA LYS A 53 -19.41 0.65 -3.77
C LYS A 53 -18.75 2.02 -3.62
N SER A 54 -19.28 3.03 -4.30
CA SER A 54 -18.77 4.40 -4.21
C SER A 54 -18.94 5.00 -2.82
N PHE A 55 -20.05 4.66 -2.14
CA PHE A 55 -20.30 5.09 -0.77
C PHE A 55 -19.28 4.47 0.19
N LEU A 56 -18.99 3.17 0.05
CA LEU A 56 -17.95 2.51 0.85
C LEU A 56 -16.56 3.12 0.59
N MET A 57 -16.21 3.39 -0.67
CA MET A 57 -14.93 4.04 -0.99
C MET A 57 -14.84 5.45 -0.37
N ALA A 58 -15.94 6.20 -0.35
CA ALA A 58 -15.98 7.51 0.31
C ALA A 58 -15.81 7.40 1.83
N GLN A 59 -16.49 6.43 2.47
CA GLN A 59 -16.30 6.16 3.90
C GLN A 59 -14.86 5.75 4.21
N LEU A 60 -14.27 4.88 3.40
CA LEU A 60 -12.89 4.45 3.55
C LEU A 60 -11.93 5.63 3.44
N ALA A 61 -12.07 6.47 2.40
CA ALA A 61 -11.26 7.67 2.24
C ALA A 61 -11.38 8.64 3.42
N TYR A 62 -12.60 8.86 3.92
CA TYR A 62 -12.85 9.73 5.07
C TYR A 62 -12.18 9.19 6.34
N HIS A 63 -12.39 7.91 6.67
CA HIS A 63 -11.83 7.32 7.88
C HIS A 63 -10.29 7.31 7.81
N VAL A 64 -9.71 6.92 6.66
CA VAL A 64 -8.26 6.96 6.44
C VAL A 64 -7.70 8.38 6.59
N SER A 65 -8.37 9.40 6.03
CA SER A 65 -7.92 10.79 6.17
C SER A 65 -8.03 11.35 7.59
N MET A 66 -9.00 10.89 8.36
CA MET A 66 -9.27 11.37 9.72
C MET A 66 -8.59 10.52 10.80
N GLY A 67 -8.07 9.34 10.45
CA GLY A 67 -7.53 8.40 11.43
C GLY A 67 -8.58 7.70 12.29
N LEU A 68 -9.83 7.67 11.85
CA LEU A 68 -10.93 7.13 12.64
C LEU A 68 -11.08 5.63 12.37
N PRO A 69 -11.37 4.80 13.38
CA PRO A 69 -11.54 3.37 13.15
C PRO A 69 -12.71 3.09 12.20
N LEU A 70 -12.51 2.16 11.25
CA LEU A 70 -13.56 1.70 10.34
C LEU A 70 -14.11 0.37 10.85
N TRP A 71 -15.36 0.34 11.30
CA TRP A 71 -16.01 -0.90 11.79
C TRP A 71 -15.13 -1.67 12.80
N ASP A 72 -14.57 -0.94 13.76
CA ASP A 72 -13.65 -1.41 14.81
C ASP A 72 -12.23 -1.78 14.35
N LEU A 73 -11.90 -1.60 13.07
CA LEU A 73 -10.53 -1.74 12.57
C LEU A 73 -9.75 -0.45 12.77
N LEU A 74 -8.54 -0.59 13.33
CA LEU A 74 -7.65 0.53 13.60
C LEU A 74 -7.01 1.03 12.30
N ILE A 75 -7.04 2.34 12.11
CA ILE A 75 -6.35 3.00 11.00
C ILE A 75 -4.97 3.44 11.47
N VAL A 76 -3.95 3.02 10.73
CA VAL A 76 -2.57 3.43 11.01
C VAL A 76 -2.29 4.68 10.18
N ILE A 77 -2.30 5.83 10.85
CA ILE A 77 -1.88 7.10 10.24
C ILE A 77 -0.36 7.17 10.29
N HIS A 78 0.25 7.57 9.18
CA HIS A 78 1.67 7.86 9.06
C HIS A 78 1.99 9.33 9.31
#